data_AF-A0A920TNW8-F1
#
_entry.id   AF-A0A920TNW8-F1
#
_cell.length_a   1.000
_cell.length_b   1.000
_cell.length_c   1.000
_cell.angle_alpha   90.00
_cell.angle_beta   90.00
_cell.angle_gamma   90.00
#
_symmetry.space_group_name_H-M   'P 1'
#
loop_
_entity.id
_entity.type
_entity.pdbx_description
1 polymer ?
#
loop_
_entity_poly.entity_id
_entity_poly.type
_entity_poly.pdbx_seq_one_letter_code
_entity_poly.pdbx_strand_id
1 'polypeptide(L)'
;MPPESSSNENLKEAVSAATRALAQDPELEISFGGMPTSNSKIVLSNPPSRKSELASFRGKADALACSKRFSSDEISIDTGSVKLNSLLTKLEDVRVEILGSKKYEGVSNNLNARFEDKCKAFASIEEKEDLLEPALESWLRQILLEEKFKP
;
A
#
# COMPACT_ATOMS: atom_id res chain seq x y z
N MET A 1 -25.67 26.54 9.66
CA MET A 1 -24.77 25.80 8.76
C MET A 1 -23.85 24.97 9.64
N PRO A 2 -23.63 23.67 9.35
CA PRO A 2 -22.53 22.96 9.97
C PRO A 2 -21.21 23.68 9.58
N PRO A 3 -20.18 23.65 10.43
CA PRO A 3 -18.90 24.26 10.10
C PRO A 3 -18.36 23.63 8.81
N GLU A 4 -17.85 24.46 7.90
CA GLU A 4 -17.08 23.98 6.75
C GLU A 4 -15.82 23.30 7.28
N SER A 5 -15.87 21.97 7.45
CA SER A 5 -14.66 21.19 7.62
C SER A 5 -13.77 21.45 6.40
N SER A 6 -12.50 21.73 6.65
CA SER A 6 -11.54 21.97 5.58
C SER A 6 -11.49 20.74 4.66
N SER A 7 -11.28 20.91 3.34
CA SER A 7 -11.32 19.77 2.40
C SER A 7 -10.41 18.61 2.81
N ASN A 8 -9.33 18.91 3.52
CA ASN A 8 -8.40 17.94 4.09
C ASN A 8 -9.00 17.09 5.22
N GLU A 9 -9.83 17.65 6.10
CA GLU A 9 -10.50 16.89 7.15
C GLU A 9 -11.50 15.91 6.53
N ASN A 10 -12.28 16.35 5.54
CA ASN A 10 -13.18 15.47 4.80
C ASN A 10 -12.43 14.34 4.09
N LEU A 11 -11.26 14.63 3.51
CA LEU A 11 -10.41 13.58 2.92
C LEU A 11 -9.88 12.61 3.98
N LYS A 12 -9.41 13.10 5.13
CA LYS A 12 -8.94 12.25 6.23
C LYS A 12 -10.04 11.33 6.73
N GLU A 13 -11.25 11.85 6.93
CA GLU A 13 -12.41 11.07 7.37
C GLU A 13 -12.80 10.01 6.34
N ALA A 14 -12.95 10.41 5.07
CA ALA A 14 -13.31 9.50 3.98
C ALA A 14 -12.28 8.37 3.78
N VAL A 15 -10.99 8.71 3.78
CA VAL A 15 -9.91 7.72 3.67
C VAL A 15 -9.88 6.81 4.89
N SER A 16 -10.10 7.33 6.09
CA SER A 16 -10.16 6.51 7.31
C SER A 16 -11.31 5.51 7.24
N ALA A 17 -12.52 5.96 6.92
CA ALA A 17 -13.69 5.10 6.80
C ALA A 17 -13.48 3.99 5.76
N ALA A 18 -12.95 4.34 4.58
CA ALA A 18 -12.64 3.37 3.54
C ALA A 18 -11.54 2.37 3.96
N THR A 19 -10.53 2.83 4.70
CA THR A 19 -9.43 1.97 5.20
C THR A 19 -9.96 0.94 6.21
N ARG A 20 -10.81 1.37 7.17
CA ARG A 20 -11.46 0.46 8.13
C ARG A 20 -12.35 -0.56 7.45
N ALA A 21 -13.17 -0.11 6.50
CA ALA A 21 -14.05 -0.99 5.73
C ALA A 21 -13.24 -2.01 4.90
N LEU A 22 -12.16 -1.57 4.25
CA LEU A 22 -11.29 -2.44 3.47
C LEU A 22 -10.54 -3.44 4.35
N ALA A 23 -10.08 -3.03 5.53
CA ALA A 23 -9.42 -3.88 6.53
C ALA A 23 -10.38 -4.85 7.23
N GLN A 24 -11.69 -4.58 7.18
CA GLN A 24 -12.73 -5.24 7.97
C GLN A 24 -12.54 -5.09 9.49
N ASP A 25 -12.04 -3.93 9.91
CA ASP A 25 -11.84 -3.59 11.32
C ASP A 25 -12.40 -2.18 11.59
N PRO A 26 -13.61 -2.07 12.19
CA PRO A 26 -14.24 -0.79 12.49
C PRO A 26 -13.55 -0.01 13.63
N GLU A 27 -12.77 -0.69 14.47
CA GLU A 27 -12.06 -0.08 15.60
C GLU A 27 -10.61 0.28 15.25
N LEU A 28 -10.17 0.00 14.02
CA LEU A 28 -8.82 0.28 13.55
C LEU A 28 -8.46 1.76 13.73
N GLU A 29 -7.42 1.99 14.54
CA GLU A 29 -6.90 3.32 14.77
C GLU A 29 -6.12 3.82 13.55
N ILE A 30 -6.50 5.00 13.08
CA ILE A 30 -5.87 5.67 11.93
C ILE A 30 -5.50 7.08 12.36
N SER A 31 -4.25 7.47 12.16
CA SER A 31 -3.80 8.86 12.33
C SER A 31 -3.07 9.39 11.11
N PHE A 32 -2.99 10.71 11.02
CA PHE A 32 -2.33 11.41 9.92
C PHE A 32 -1.17 12.25 10.45
N GLY A 33 0.00 12.10 9.83
CA GLY A 33 1.24 12.74 10.28
C GLY A 33 1.88 12.00 11.47
N GLY A 34 3.22 11.99 11.50
CA GLY A 34 4.01 11.27 12.50
C GLY A 34 4.57 9.93 12.01
N MET A 35 5.15 9.17 12.93
CA MET A 35 5.67 7.82 12.69
C MET A 35 4.80 6.77 13.41
N PRO A 36 4.68 5.54 12.88
CA PRO A 36 4.04 4.45 13.58
C PRO A 36 4.70 4.20 14.94
N THR A 37 3.90 4.15 16.00
CA THR A 37 4.38 3.87 17.38
C THR A 37 4.08 2.45 17.82
N SER A 38 3.20 1.75 17.12
CA SER A 38 2.79 0.36 17.39
C SER A 38 2.26 -0.29 16.12
N ASN A 39 2.21 -1.62 16.10
CA ASN A 39 1.63 -2.39 14.99
C ASN A 39 0.09 -2.35 14.97
N SER A 40 -0.57 -1.88 16.03
CA SER A 40 -2.03 -1.81 16.13
C SER A 40 -2.65 -0.61 15.41
N LYS A 41 -1.83 0.35 14.97
CA LYS A 41 -2.28 1.63 14.44
C LYS A 41 -1.73 1.88 13.03
N ILE A 42 -2.60 2.31 12.12
CA ILE A 42 -2.18 2.80 10.81
C ILE A 42 -1.84 4.28 10.92
N VAL A 43 -0.65 4.66 10.46
CA VAL A 43 -0.23 6.06 10.35
C VAL A 43 -0.05 6.41 8.88
N LEU A 44 -0.86 7.35 8.39
CA LEU A 44 -0.82 7.86 7.01
C LEU A 44 -0.14 9.23 6.96
N SER A 45 0.41 9.59 5.79
CA SER A 45 0.84 10.96 5.53
C SER A 45 -0.37 11.90 5.51
N ASN A 46 -0.16 13.21 5.67
CA ASN A 46 -1.26 14.15 5.42
C ASN A 46 -1.77 14.05 3.97
N PRO A 47 -3.06 14.35 3.71
CA PRO A 47 -3.60 14.36 2.36
C PRO A 47 -2.80 15.29 1.42
N PRO A 48 -2.64 14.91 0.15
CA PRO A 48 -1.94 15.74 -0.82
C PRO A 48 -2.76 16.97 -1.19
N SER A 49 -2.08 18.02 -1.65
CA SER A 49 -2.74 19.23 -2.16
C SER A 49 -3.22 19.09 -3.61
N ARG A 50 -2.60 18.21 -4.39
CA ARG A 50 -2.92 18.00 -5.81
C ARG A 50 -3.81 16.78 -5.99
N LYS A 51 -4.89 16.95 -6.76
CA LYS A 51 -5.84 15.88 -7.10
C LYS A 51 -5.16 14.68 -7.77
N SER A 52 -4.13 14.93 -8.58
CA SER A 52 -3.35 13.89 -9.27
C SER A 52 -2.65 12.91 -8.31
N GLU A 53 -2.37 13.33 -7.09
CA GLU A 53 -1.66 12.52 -6.08
C GLU A 53 -2.63 11.70 -5.21
N LEU A 54 -3.95 11.94 -5.32
CA LEU A 54 -4.96 11.29 -4.48
C LEU A 54 -4.99 9.76 -4.67
N ALA A 55 -4.83 9.28 -5.90
CA ALA A 55 -4.84 7.84 -6.17
C ALA A 55 -3.68 7.13 -5.49
N SER A 56 -2.46 7.66 -5.60
CA SER A 56 -1.27 7.13 -4.91
C SER A 56 -1.38 7.26 -3.39
N PHE A 57 -1.90 8.39 -2.88
CA PHE A 57 -2.18 8.57 -1.46
C PHE A 57 -3.17 7.53 -0.92
N ARG A 58 -4.30 7.31 -1.62
CA ARG A 58 -5.25 6.24 -1.32
C ARG A 58 -4.59 4.87 -1.44
N GLY A 59 -3.70 4.66 -2.42
CA GLY A 59 -2.98 3.40 -2.61
C GLY A 59 -2.11 3.04 -1.40
N LYS A 60 -1.50 4.03 -0.73
CA LYS A 60 -0.76 3.80 0.51
C LYS A 60 -1.68 3.34 1.65
N ALA A 61 -2.86 3.95 1.77
CA ALA A 61 -3.86 3.55 2.76
C ALA A 61 -4.44 2.16 2.46
N ASP A 62 -4.78 1.90 1.20
CA ASP A 62 -5.36 0.64 0.75
C ASP A 62 -4.35 -0.52 0.89
N ALA A 63 -3.04 -0.29 0.66
CA ALA A 63 -2.00 -1.30 0.90
C ALA A 63 -1.93 -1.72 2.37
N LEU A 64 -1.95 -0.76 3.30
CA LEU A 64 -1.95 -1.05 4.74
C LEU A 64 -3.23 -1.77 5.19
N ALA A 65 -4.39 -1.39 4.65
CA ALA A 65 -5.64 -2.09 4.89
C ALA A 65 -5.64 -3.53 4.34
N CYS A 66 -5.08 -3.74 3.14
CA CYS A 66 -4.94 -5.06 2.54
C CYS A 66 -4.00 -5.94 3.36
N SER A 67 -2.87 -5.40 3.84
CA SER A 67 -1.98 -6.10 4.77
C SER A 67 -2.73 -6.54 6.02
N LYS A 68 -3.47 -5.63 6.68
CA LYS A 68 -4.27 -5.99 7.86
C LYS A 68 -5.31 -7.07 7.60
N ARG A 69 -5.90 -7.09 6.41
CA ARG A 69 -6.98 -8.03 6.08
C ARG A 69 -6.50 -9.39 5.58
N PHE A 70 -5.45 -9.41 4.77
CA PHE A 70 -5.09 -10.57 3.97
C PHE A 70 -3.77 -11.21 4.40
N SER A 71 -3.00 -10.57 5.29
CA SER A 71 -1.85 -11.22 5.92
C SER A 71 -2.29 -12.28 6.93
N SER A 72 -1.41 -13.26 7.16
CA SER A 72 -1.59 -14.29 8.18
C SER A 72 -0.30 -14.49 8.94
N ASP A 73 -0.37 -14.39 10.27
CA ASP A 73 0.76 -14.65 11.16
C ASP A 73 1.05 -16.16 11.33
N GLU A 74 0.20 -17.03 10.76
CA GLU A 74 0.37 -18.49 10.84
C GLU A 74 1.53 -18.99 9.96
N ILE A 75 1.89 -18.22 8.92
CA ILE A 75 2.95 -18.58 7.99
C ILE A 75 4.18 -17.72 8.32
N SER A 76 5.09 -18.26 9.11
CA SER A 76 6.38 -17.66 9.39
C SER A 76 7.50 -18.54 8.85
N ILE A 77 8.37 -17.97 8.02
CA ILE A 77 9.51 -18.64 7.41
C ILE A 77 10.77 -17.89 7.85
N ASP A 78 11.67 -18.59 8.54
CA ASP A 78 13.02 -18.12 8.76
C ASP A 78 13.98 -18.94 7.88
N THR A 79 14.56 -18.29 6.87
CA THR A 79 15.51 -18.96 5.97
C THR A 79 16.94 -18.95 6.51
N GLY A 80 17.20 -18.36 7.68
CA GLY A 80 18.55 -18.10 8.20
C GLY A 80 19.33 -17.01 7.45
N SER A 81 18.69 -16.30 6.52
CA SER A 81 19.30 -15.22 5.74
C SER A 81 18.48 -13.95 5.85
N VAL A 82 19.10 -12.90 6.39
CA VAL A 82 18.45 -11.58 6.56
C VAL A 82 17.93 -11.04 5.22
N LYS A 83 18.70 -11.22 4.13
CA LYS A 83 18.30 -10.75 2.79
C LYS A 83 17.06 -11.49 2.28
N LEU A 84 17.01 -12.81 2.44
CA LEU A 84 15.87 -13.61 1.99
C LEU A 84 14.62 -13.36 2.85
N ASN A 85 14.76 -13.26 4.17
CA ASN A 85 13.64 -12.92 5.06
C ASN A 85 13.07 -11.52 4.76
N SER A 86 13.93 -10.54 4.46
CA SER A 86 13.50 -9.22 4.00
C SER A 86 12.72 -9.30 2.69
N LEU A 87 13.22 -10.07 1.71
CA LEU A 87 12.53 -10.25 0.44
C LEU A 87 11.17 -10.94 0.61
N LEU A 88 11.08 -11.99 1.44
CA LEU A 88 9.82 -12.68 1.72
C LEU A 88 8.78 -11.76 2.35
N THR A 89 9.20 -10.90 3.28
CA THR A 89 8.32 -9.86 3.86
C THR A 89 7.76 -8.95 2.77
N LYS A 90 8.59 -8.54 1.81
CA LYS A 90 8.16 -7.70 0.68
C LYS A 90 7.23 -8.42 -0.27
N LEU A 91 7.48 -9.69 -0.55
CA LEU A 91 6.59 -10.49 -1.39
C LEU A 91 5.24 -10.73 -0.73
N GLU A 92 5.19 -10.80 0.59
CA GLU A 92 3.93 -10.83 1.35
C GLU A 92 3.13 -9.53 1.18
N ASP A 93 3.79 -8.36 1.27
CA ASP A 93 3.16 -7.07 0.95
C ASP A 93 2.58 -7.06 -0.48
N VAL A 94 3.33 -7.57 -1.46
CA VAL A 94 2.86 -7.67 -2.85
C VAL A 94 1.66 -8.62 -2.97
N ARG A 95 1.68 -9.75 -2.28
CA ARG A 95 0.60 -10.74 -2.31
C ARG A 95 -0.72 -10.14 -1.82
N VAL A 96 -0.71 -9.46 -0.67
CA VAL A 96 -1.92 -8.85 -0.10
C VAL A 96 -2.45 -7.70 -0.97
N GLU A 97 -1.56 -6.93 -1.59
CA GLU A 97 -1.94 -5.90 -2.56
C GLU A 97 -2.61 -6.51 -3.80
N ILE A 98 -2.08 -7.60 -4.34
CA ILE A 98 -2.68 -8.32 -5.47
C ILE A 98 -4.07 -8.87 -5.11
N LEU A 99 -4.25 -9.42 -3.91
CA LEU A 99 -5.56 -9.87 -3.43
C LEU A 99 -6.56 -8.70 -3.34
N GLY A 100 -6.11 -7.54 -2.85
CA GLY A 100 -6.90 -6.31 -2.83
C GLY A 100 -7.34 -5.87 -4.23
N SER A 101 -6.38 -5.80 -5.16
CA SER A 101 -6.63 -5.44 -6.57
C SER A 101 -7.62 -6.37 -7.26
N LYS A 102 -7.47 -7.69 -7.08
CA LYS A 102 -8.39 -8.69 -7.65
C LYS A 102 -9.81 -8.56 -7.11
N LYS A 103 -9.96 -8.13 -5.86
CA LYS A 103 -11.25 -8.07 -5.19
C LYS A 103 -12.00 -6.76 -5.43
N TYR A 104 -11.28 -5.65 -5.63
CA TYR A 104 -11.89 -4.32 -5.73
C TYR A 104 -11.20 -3.47 -6.80
N GLU A 105 -11.92 -3.14 -7.88
CA GLU A 105 -11.39 -2.34 -9.01
C GLU A 105 -10.84 -0.97 -8.57
N GLY A 106 -11.56 -0.27 -7.68
CA GLY A 106 -11.10 1.01 -7.14
C GLY A 106 -9.80 0.91 -6.33
N VAL A 107 -9.61 -0.20 -5.60
CA VAL A 107 -8.35 -0.49 -4.88
C VAL A 107 -7.25 -0.81 -5.87
N SER A 108 -7.55 -1.58 -6.93
CA SER A 108 -6.59 -1.87 -8.00
C SER A 108 -6.01 -0.60 -8.60
N ASN A 109 -6.86 0.38 -8.93
CA ASN A 109 -6.44 1.67 -9.49
C ASN A 109 -5.54 2.46 -8.52
N ASN A 110 -5.88 2.48 -7.23
CA ASN A 110 -5.10 3.18 -6.22
C ASN A 110 -3.74 2.50 -5.99
N LEU A 111 -3.72 1.18 -5.87
CA LEU A 111 -2.50 0.39 -5.70
C LEU A 111 -1.58 0.48 -6.92
N ASN A 112 -2.13 0.51 -8.13
CA ASN A 112 -1.36 0.75 -9.34
C ASN A 112 -0.71 2.16 -9.33
N ALA A 113 -1.46 3.21 -8.97
CA ALA A 113 -0.88 4.56 -8.85
C ALA A 113 0.25 4.64 -7.81
N ARG A 114 0.12 3.93 -6.68
CA ARG A 114 1.22 3.80 -5.70
C ARG A 114 2.43 3.05 -6.28
N PHE A 115 2.19 1.98 -7.02
CA PHE A 115 3.24 1.19 -7.65
C PHE A 115 3.99 1.99 -8.72
N GLU A 116 3.30 2.77 -9.56
CA GLU A 116 3.93 3.69 -10.53
C GLU A 116 4.87 4.70 -9.84
N ASP A 117 4.49 5.23 -8.68
CA ASP A 117 5.35 6.12 -7.91
C ASP A 117 6.58 5.40 -7.33
N LYS A 118 6.43 4.15 -6.89
CA LYS A 118 7.58 3.31 -6.50
C LYS A 118 8.51 3.09 -7.70
N CYS A 119 7.99 2.74 -8.88
CA CYS A 119 8.78 2.55 -10.09
C CYS A 119 9.61 3.78 -10.46
N LYS A 120 9.04 4.99 -10.34
CA LYS A 120 9.79 6.24 -10.55
C LYS A 120 10.95 6.39 -9.57
N ALA A 121 10.76 5.99 -8.31
CA ALA A 121 11.83 6.02 -7.31
C ALA A 121 12.92 4.95 -7.58
N PHE A 122 12.54 3.80 -8.15
CA PHE A 122 13.52 2.77 -8.54
C PHE A 122 14.34 3.16 -9.78
N ALA A 123 13.83 4.04 -10.64
CA ALA A 123 14.54 4.50 -11.83
C ALA A 123 15.87 5.23 -11.52
N SER A 124 16.06 5.70 -10.27
CA SER A 124 17.32 6.31 -9.81
C SER A 124 18.31 5.32 -9.19
N ILE A 125 17.98 4.02 -9.11
CA ILE A 125 18.88 2.99 -8.57
C ILE A 125 19.83 2.52 -9.68
N GLU A 126 21.13 2.63 -9.43
CA GLU A 126 22.18 2.21 -10.38
C GLU A 126 22.61 0.75 -10.17
N GLU A 127 22.62 0.30 -8.91
CA GLU A 127 23.09 -1.04 -8.55
C GLU A 127 22.04 -2.11 -8.87
N LYS A 128 22.41 -3.06 -9.74
CA LYS A 128 21.49 -4.12 -10.21
C LYS A 128 20.96 -5.00 -9.09
N GLU A 129 21.75 -5.19 -8.04
CA GLU A 129 21.40 -6.05 -6.91
C GLU A 129 20.27 -5.45 -6.06
N ASP A 130 20.15 -4.13 -6.05
CA ASP A 130 19.08 -3.38 -5.38
C ASP A 130 17.78 -3.37 -6.19
N LEU A 131 17.84 -3.77 -7.47
CA LEU A 131 16.67 -3.91 -8.34
C LEU A 131 15.95 -5.26 -8.21
N LEU A 132 16.44 -6.19 -7.40
CA LEU A 132 15.83 -7.51 -7.27
C LEU A 132 14.41 -7.45 -6.69
N GLU A 133 14.20 -6.71 -5.60
CA GLU A 133 12.88 -6.50 -4.98
C GLU A 133 11.88 -5.88 -5.97
N PRO A 134 12.16 -4.74 -6.62
CA PRO A 134 11.21 -4.14 -7.55
C PRO A 134 10.98 -4.96 -8.82
N ALA A 135 11.98 -5.71 -9.29
CA ALA A 135 11.81 -6.62 -10.42
C ALA A 135 10.83 -7.76 -10.08
N LEU A 136 10.93 -8.35 -8.89
CA LEU A 136 10.04 -9.40 -8.45
C LEU A 136 8.62 -8.89 -8.17
N GLU A 137 8.46 -7.72 -7.54
CA GLU A 137 7.16 -7.04 -7.39
C GLU A 137 6.52 -6.83 -8.77
N SER A 138 7.28 -6.27 -9.72
CA SER A 138 6.81 -6.01 -11.09
C SER A 138 6.36 -7.29 -11.79
N TRP A 139 7.19 -8.33 -11.75
CA TRP A 139 6.91 -9.61 -12.39
C TRP A 139 5.63 -10.26 -11.82
N LEU A 140 5.48 -10.32 -10.49
CA LEU A 140 4.30 -10.88 -9.83
C LEU A 140 3.02 -10.12 -10.19
N ARG A 141 3.08 -8.79 -10.23
CA ARG A 141 1.93 -7.99 -10.65
C ARG A 141 1.52 -8.30 -12.09
N GLN A 142 2.46 -8.36 -13.02
CA GLN A 142 2.15 -8.70 -14.42
C GLN A 142 1.51 -10.09 -14.56
N ILE A 143 2.07 -11.11 -13.91
CA ILE A 143 1.54 -12.48 -14.07
C ILE A 143 0.21 -12.69 -13.36
N LEU A 144 -0.06 -11.98 -12.25
CA LEU A 144 -1.25 -12.21 -11.43
C LEU A 144 -2.37 -11.19 -11.66
N LEU A 145 -2.08 -9.99 -12.15
CA LEU A 145 -3.06 -8.94 -12.45
C LEU A 145 -3.26 -8.73 -13.96
N GLU A 146 -2.51 -9.44 -14.81
CA GLU A 146 -2.54 -9.27 -16.27
C GLU A 146 -2.21 -7.83 -16.72
N GLU A 147 -1.48 -7.09 -15.87
CA GLU A 147 -1.03 -5.73 -16.16
C GLU A 147 0.01 -5.77 -17.29
N LYS A 148 -0.28 -5.07 -18.40
CA LYS A 148 0.72 -4.85 -19.45
C LYS A 148 1.64 -3.73 -19.03
N PHE A 149 2.91 -4.04 -18.75
CA PHE A 149 3.93 -3.01 -18.65
C PHE A 149 4.01 -2.25 -19.97
N LYS A 150 3.79 -0.95 -19.93
CA LYS A 150 4.18 -0.07 -21.03
C LYS A 150 5.69 0.14 -20.92
N PRO A 151 6.46 -0.14 -21.98
CA PRO A 151 7.90 0.06 -21.99
C PRO A 151 8.28 1.52 -21.79
#